data_AF-A0A7K2KW74-F1
#
_entry.id   AF-A0A7K2KW74-F1
#
_cell.length_a   1.000
_cell.length_b   1.000
_cell.length_c   1.000
_cell.angle_alpha   90.00
_cell.angle_beta   90.00
_cell.angle_gamma   90.00
#
_symmetry.space_group_name_H-M   'P 1'
#
loop_
_entity.id
_entity.type
_entity.pdbx_description
1 polymer ?
#
loop_
_entity_poly.entity_id
_entity_poly.type
_entity_poly.pdbx_seq_one_letter_code
_entity_poly.pdbx_strand_id
1 'polypeptide(L)'
;MIWIADRLGFMEYAEDPEFCSMIDRLRDEIENDGGTVPAAFEQLSETTDPEELHRVLTAPGRPLWAREIAAYALGVTGDPRAFEALVLLLNHRDPERCVT
;
A
#
# COMPACT_ATOMS: atom_id res chain seq x y z
N MET A 1 -13.37 9.57 20.63
CA MET A 1 -12.17 10.37 20.97
C MET A 1 -10.85 9.71 20.51
N ILE A 2 -10.87 8.67 19.66
CA ILE A 2 -9.66 7.92 19.26
C ILE A 2 -8.90 8.52 18.05
N TRP A 3 -9.47 9.52 17.36
CA TRP A 3 -9.05 9.92 16.00
C TRP A 3 -7.90 10.93 15.90
N ILE A 4 -7.40 11.49 17.02
CA ILE A 4 -6.33 12.52 16.97
C ILE A 4 -4.94 11.89 17.01
N ALA A 5 -4.76 10.80 17.77
CA ALA A 5 -3.50 10.06 17.81
C ALA A 5 -3.24 9.31 16.49
N ASP A 6 -4.29 8.73 15.90
CA ASP A 6 -4.25 8.05 14.59
C ASP A 6 -3.81 9.02 13.47
N ARG A 7 -4.38 10.22 13.47
CA ARG A 7 -4.05 11.27 12.48
C ARG A 7 -2.65 11.86 12.65
N LEU A 8 -2.13 11.92 13.88
CA LEU A 8 -0.76 12.39 14.15
C LEU A 8 0.28 11.32 13.82
N GLY A 9 0.01 10.04 14.13
CA GLY A 9 0.86 8.92 13.72
C GLY A 9 0.89 8.74 12.20
N PHE A 10 -0.21 9.01 11.50
CA PHE A 10 -0.26 8.95 10.04
C PHE A 10 0.47 10.12 9.36
N MET A 11 0.42 11.33 9.94
CA MET A 11 1.15 12.47 9.39
C MET A 11 2.65 12.34 9.58
N GLU A 12 3.10 11.68 10.66
CA GLU A 12 4.50 11.30 10.87
C GLU A 12 4.98 10.23 9.87
N TYR A 13 4.08 9.33 9.45
CA TYR A 13 4.38 8.27 8.49
C TYR A 13 4.30 8.70 7.02
N ALA A 14 3.44 9.64 6.65
CA ALA A 14 3.43 10.18 5.28
C ALA A 14 4.77 10.87 4.93
N GLU A 15 5.51 11.32 5.94
CA GLU A 15 6.88 11.84 5.84
C GLU A 15 7.96 10.77 6.05
N ASP A 16 7.57 9.51 6.26
CA ASP A 16 8.51 8.41 6.42
C ASP A 16 9.33 8.21 5.14
N PRO A 17 10.68 8.20 5.23
CA PRO A 17 11.53 8.07 4.06
C PRO A 17 11.36 6.72 3.36
N GLU A 18 10.98 5.66 4.08
CA GLU A 18 10.74 4.33 3.51
C GLU A 18 9.42 4.35 2.71
N PHE A 19 8.38 5.01 3.21
CA PHE A 19 7.14 5.26 2.47
C PHE A 19 7.38 6.10 1.21
N CYS A 20 8.08 7.22 1.34
CA CYS A 20 8.40 8.10 0.20
C CYS A 20 9.17 7.34 -0.89
N SER A 21 10.21 6.59 -0.49
CA SER A 21 11.00 5.75 -1.39
C SER A 21 10.15 4.68 -2.07
N MET A 22 9.23 4.05 -1.34
CA MET A 22 8.31 3.05 -1.87
C MET A 22 7.34 3.67 -2.90
N ILE A 23 6.76 4.83 -2.60
CA ILE A 23 5.85 5.57 -3.49
C ILE A 23 6.57 6.01 -4.76
N ASP A 24 7.79 6.56 -4.65
CA ASP A 24 8.62 6.93 -5.80
C ASP A 24 8.89 5.74 -6.72
N ARG A 25 9.35 4.63 -6.14
CA ARG A 25 9.63 3.40 -6.89
C ARG A 25 8.37 2.86 -7.59
N LEU A 26 7.22 2.90 -6.93
CA LEU A 26 5.94 2.46 -7.52
C LEU A 26 5.48 3.36 -8.65
N ARG A 27 5.63 4.67 -8.50
CA ARG A 27 5.36 5.65 -9.56
C ARG A 27 6.19 5.36 -10.79
N ASP A 28 7.50 5.15 -10.62
CA ASP A 28 8.39 4.77 -11.74
C ASP A 28 7.96 3.46 -12.39
N GLU A 29 7.58 2.43 -11.62
CA GLU A 29 7.09 1.16 -12.16
C GLU A 29 5.82 1.33 -13.00
N ILE A 30 4.85 2.13 -12.51
CA ILE A 30 3.60 2.42 -13.22
C ILE A 30 3.86 3.20 -14.51
N GLU A 31 4.74 4.19 -14.47
CA GLU A 31 5.12 4.98 -15.64
C GLU A 31 5.82 4.11 -16.69
N ASN A 32 6.68 3.19 -16.27
CA ASN A 32 7.37 2.28 -17.18
C ASN A 32 6.43 1.22 -17.81
N ASP A 33 5.39 0.77 -17.09
CA ASP A 33 4.46 -0.25 -17.58
C ASP A 33 3.29 0.34 -18.40
N GLY A 34 2.70 1.44 -17.93
CA GLY A 34 1.45 2.00 -18.46
C GLY A 34 1.52 3.48 -18.87
N GLY A 35 2.67 4.13 -18.72
CA GLY A 35 2.94 5.50 -19.19
C GLY A 35 2.39 6.63 -18.34
N THR A 36 1.28 6.45 -17.61
CA THR A 36 0.68 7.51 -16.78
C THR A 36 0.21 6.97 -15.44
N VAL A 37 0.63 7.64 -14.37
CA VAL A 37 0.18 7.36 -13.01
C VAL A 37 -1.32 7.68 -12.89
N PRO A 38 -2.18 6.71 -12.54
CA PRO A 38 -3.60 6.95 -12.38
C PRO A 38 -3.88 7.84 -11.17
N ALA A 39 -4.90 8.70 -11.22
CA ALA A 39 -5.30 9.52 -10.08
C ALA A 39 -5.64 8.70 -8.81
N ALA A 40 -6.04 7.44 -8.99
CA ALA A 40 -6.27 6.50 -7.89
C ALA A 40 -5.00 6.17 -7.10
N PHE A 41 -3.81 6.35 -7.68
CA PHE A 41 -2.52 6.18 -7.00
C PHE A 41 -2.34 7.22 -5.90
N GLU A 42 -2.45 8.50 -6.25
CA GLU A 42 -2.32 9.62 -5.31
C GLU A 42 -3.44 9.61 -4.26
N GLN A 43 -4.66 9.27 -4.66
CA GLN A 43 -5.77 9.14 -3.69
C GLN A 43 -5.50 8.03 -2.66
N LEU A 44 -4.92 6.91 -3.09
CA LEU A 44 -4.65 5.79 -2.21
C LEU A 44 -3.45 6.04 -1.30
N SER A 45 -2.41 6.71 -1.78
CA SER A 45 -1.24 7.08 -0.96
C SER A 45 -1.62 8.05 0.18
N GLU A 46 -2.65 8.87 -0.02
CA GLU A 46 -3.19 9.78 0.99
C GLU A 46 -4.29 9.14 1.88
N THR A 47 -4.73 7.91 1.58
CA THR A 47 -5.85 7.28 2.29
C THR A 47 -5.42 6.75 3.66
N THR A 48 -6.10 7.20 4.71
CA THR A 48 -5.91 6.74 6.10
C THR A 48 -7.01 5.81 6.60
N ASP A 49 -8.05 5.53 5.80
CA ASP A 49 -9.18 4.69 6.25
C ASP A 49 -8.80 3.20 6.19
N PRO A 50 -8.64 2.50 7.33
CA PRO A 50 -8.24 1.10 7.36
C PRO A 50 -9.26 0.17 6.70
N GLU A 51 -10.56 0.51 6.70
CA GLU A 51 -11.57 -0.30 6.01
C GLU A 51 -11.44 -0.18 4.49
N GLU A 52 -11.16 1.02 3.98
CA GLU A 52 -10.94 1.23 2.55
C GLU A 52 -9.64 0.56 2.10
N LEU A 53 -8.55 0.69 2.87
CA LEU A 53 -7.28 0.01 2.61
C LEU A 53 -7.49 -1.51 2.60
N HIS A 54 -8.24 -2.07 3.56
CA HIS A 54 -8.53 -3.50 3.58
C HIS A 54 -9.34 -3.96 2.36
N ARG A 55 -10.30 -3.16 1.89
CA ARG A 55 -11.02 -3.46 0.64
C ARG A 55 -10.10 -3.46 -0.57
N VAL A 56 -9.20 -2.48 -0.68
CA VAL A 56 -8.23 -2.41 -1.78
C VAL A 56 -7.31 -3.63 -1.76
N LEU A 57 -6.90 -4.05 -0.57
CA LEU A 57 -6.03 -5.19 -0.35
C LEU A 57 -6.65 -6.53 -0.79
N THR A 58 -7.93 -6.73 -0.47
CA THR A 58 -8.65 -8.00 -0.71
C THR A 58 -9.39 -8.07 -2.04
N ALA A 59 -9.63 -6.93 -2.70
CA ALA A 59 -10.39 -6.90 -3.94
C ALA A 59 -9.66 -7.64 -5.10
N PRO A 60 -10.39 -8.49 -5.85
CA PRO A 60 -9.84 -9.15 -7.03
C PRO A 60 -9.58 -8.13 -8.15
N GLY A 61 -8.56 -8.41 -8.98
CA GLY A 61 -8.23 -7.58 -10.13
C GLY A 61 -7.61 -6.22 -9.80
N ARG A 62 -7.30 -5.93 -8.53
CA ARG A 62 -6.54 -4.74 -8.16
C ARG A 62 -5.08 -4.87 -8.62
N PRO A 63 -4.48 -3.79 -9.13
CA PRO A 63 -3.08 -3.80 -9.54
C PRO A 63 -2.17 -3.98 -8.32
N LEU A 64 -0.96 -4.48 -8.57
CA LEU A 64 0.01 -4.80 -7.51
C LEU A 64 0.34 -3.57 -6.65
N TRP A 65 0.59 -2.42 -7.29
CA TRP A 65 0.87 -1.16 -6.60
C TRP A 65 -0.22 -0.76 -5.59
N ALA A 66 -1.50 -1.01 -5.90
CA ALA A 66 -2.60 -0.63 -5.02
C ALA A 66 -2.62 -1.50 -3.76
N ARG A 67 -2.36 -2.79 -3.93
CA ARG A 67 -2.30 -3.72 -2.79
C ARG A 67 -1.10 -3.44 -1.91
N GLU A 68 0.01 -3.04 -2.51
CA GLU A 68 1.23 -2.68 -1.79
C GLU A 68 1.06 -1.47 -0.88
N ILE A 69 0.51 -0.37 -1.41
CA ILE A 69 0.22 0.83 -0.62
C ILE A 69 -0.72 0.49 0.52
N ALA A 70 -1.79 -0.27 0.25
CA ALA A 70 -2.76 -0.70 1.25
C ALA A 70 -2.13 -1.56 2.36
N ALA A 71 -1.29 -2.53 1.98
CA ALA A 71 -0.65 -3.43 2.93
C ALA A 71 0.33 -2.68 3.85
N TYR A 72 1.11 -1.76 3.28
CA TYR A 72 2.10 -1.00 4.02
C TYR A 72 1.44 0.00 4.98
N ALA A 73 0.42 0.74 4.55
CA ALA A 73 -0.35 1.65 5.41
C ALA A 73 -1.07 0.91 6.56
N LEU A 74 -1.67 -0.25 6.30
CA LEU A 74 -2.27 -1.08 7.35
C LEU A 74 -1.21 -1.66 8.30
N GLY A 75 -0.03 -2.02 7.80
CA GLY A 75 1.07 -2.54 8.61
C GLY A 75 1.61 -1.50 9.61
N VAL A 76 1.73 -0.25 9.17
CA VAL A 76 2.20 0.86 10.03
C VAL A 76 1.19 1.21 11.12
N THR A 77 -0.11 1.15 10.81
CA THR A 77 -1.16 1.34 11.81
C THR A 77 -1.32 0.15 12.76
N GLY A 78 -0.55 -0.93 12.56
CA GLY A 78 -0.58 -2.12 13.39
C GLY A 78 -1.82 -2.98 13.18
N ASP A 79 -2.52 -2.81 12.04
CA ASP A 79 -3.71 -3.59 11.73
C ASP A 79 -3.32 -5.05 11.39
N PRO A 80 -3.83 -6.06 12.12
CA PRO A 80 -3.45 -7.45 11.90
C PRO A 80 -3.87 -7.98 10.52
N ARG A 81 -4.84 -7.33 9.86
CA ARG A 81 -5.29 -7.69 8.50
C ARG A 81 -4.21 -7.41 7.45
N ALA A 82 -3.19 -6.61 7.77
CA ALA A 82 -2.04 -6.37 6.90
C ALA A 82 -1.17 -7.61 6.75
N PHE A 83 -0.99 -8.40 7.82
CA PHE A 83 0.02 -9.45 7.88
C PHE A 83 -0.23 -10.58 6.88
N GLU A 84 -1.45 -11.14 6.84
CA GLU A 84 -1.81 -12.19 5.88
C GLU A 84 -1.68 -11.71 4.43
N ALA A 85 -2.02 -10.45 4.19
CA ALA A 85 -1.93 -9.87 2.86
C ALA A 85 -0.50 -9.54 2.43
N LEU A 86 0.37 -9.09 3.34
CA LEU A 86 1.80 -8.91 3.09
C LEU A 86 2.47 -10.24 2.71
N VAL A 87 2.12 -11.33 3.40
CA VAL A 87 2.61 -12.68 3.05
C VAL A 87 2.19 -13.07 1.63
N LEU A 88 0.93 -12.81 1.27
CA LEU A 88 0.42 -13.11 -0.06
C LEU A 88 1.11 -12.24 -1.14
N LEU A 89 1.34 -10.96 -0.82
CA LEU A 89 1.90 -10.00 -1.75
C LEU A 89 3.39 -10.22 -2.01
N LEU A 90 4.16 -10.61 -0.99
CA LEU A 90 5.55 -11.04 -1.15
C LEU A 90 5.68 -12.25 -2.09
N ASN A 91 4.69 -13.14 -2.13
CA ASN A 91 4.67 -14.25 -3.09
C ASN A 91 4.36 -13.80 -4.52
N HIS A 92 3.62 -12.71 -4.72
CA HIS A 92 3.23 -12.22 -6.05
C HIS A 92 4.21 -11.21 -6.66
N ARG A 93 5.07 -10.60 -5.84
CA ARG A 93 6.07 -9.61 -6.29
C ARG A 93 7.36 -10.25 -6.83
N ASP A 94 7.56 -11.52 -6.50
CA ASP A 94 8.75 -12.29 -6.84
C ASP A 94 8.29 -13.53 -7.63
N PRO A 95 8.23 -13.47 -8.98
CA PRO A 95 7.73 -14.58 -9.79
C PRO A 95 8.54 -15.86 -9.59
N GLU A 96 9.79 -15.77 -9.13
CA GLU A 96 10.64 -16.92 -8.81
C GLU A 96 10.25 -17.62 -7.49
N ARG A 97 9.44 -16.99 -6.64
CA ARG A 97 8.96 -17.57 -5.37
C ARG A 97 7.61 -18.29 -5.48
N CYS A 98 6.93 -18.17 -6.63
CA CYS A 98 5.79 -19.00 -6.97
C CYS A 98 6.28 -20.41 -7.37
N VAL A 99 6.70 -21.19 -6.37
CA VAL A 99 6.88 -22.66 -6.37
C VAL A 99 7.45 -23.32 -7.65
N THR A 100 8.71 -23.74 -7.56
CA THR A 100 9.11 -25.09 -8.00
C THR A 100 8.77 -26.09 -6.88
#